data_AF-A0A4Y3VPE3-F1
#
_entry.id   AF-A0A4Y3VPE3-F1
#
_cell.length_a   1.000
_cell.length_b   1.000
_cell.length_c   1.000
_cell.angle_alpha   90.00
_cell.angle_beta   90.00
_cell.angle_gamma   90.00
#
_symmetry.space_group_name_H-M   'P 1'
#
loop_
_entity.id
_entity.type
_entity.pdbx_description
1 polymer ?
#
loop_
_entity_poly.entity_id
_entity_poly.type
_entity_poly.pdbx_seq_one_letter_code
_entity_poly.pdbx_strand_id
1 'polypeptide(L)' 'MVLAAPEADGGMRAKQIALALGDRAVPARVEGMRSRLKRLAARGWAVEVEPGLFTVCKEPVPVAA' A
#
# COMPACT_ATOMS: atom_id res chain seq x y z
N MET A 1 18.01 -9.57 10.14
CA MET A 1 16.82 -10.00 9.35
C MET A 1 16.41 -8.82 8.49
N VAL A 2 16.91 -8.74 7.27
CA VAL A 2 16.50 -7.71 6.29
C VAL A 2 15.11 -8.09 5.82
N LEU A 3 14.10 -7.26 6.09
CA LEU A 3 12.84 -7.35 5.34
C LEU A 3 13.18 -6.94 3.91
N ALA A 4 13.42 -7.93 3.05
CA ALA A 4 13.36 -7.73 1.62
C ALA A 4 11.91 -7.31 1.33
N ALA A 5 11.70 -6.01 1.08
CA ALA A 5 10.48 -5.57 0.44
C ALA A 5 10.42 -6.36 -0.89
N PRO A 6 9.38 -7.18 -1.13
CA PRO A 6 9.25 -7.81 -2.43
C PRO A 6 9.23 -6.67 -3.44
N GLU A 7 10.13 -6.73 -4.40
CA GLU A 7 10.15 -5.83 -5.54
C GLU A 7 8.72 -5.78 -6.07
N ALA A 8 8.05 -4.64 -5.85
CA ALA A 8 6.65 -4.45 -6.18
C ALA A 8 6.54 -4.22 -7.69
N ASP A 9 7.00 -5.19 -8.47
CA ASP A 9 6.87 -5.22 -9.92
C ASP A 9 5.40 -5.51 -10.33
N GLY A 10 4.60 -6.00 -9.38
CA GLY A 10 3.14 -6.02 -9.44
C GLY A 10 2.58 -5.54 -8.10
N GLY A 11 1.55 -4.68 -8.13
CA GLY A 11 0.98 -4.07 -6.93
C GLY A 11 0.63 -5.05 -5.80
N MET A 12 0.53 -4.57 -4.57
CA MET A 12 0.17 -5.37 -3.40
C MET A 12 -1.30 -5.20 -3.04
N ARG A 13 -1.95 -6.28 -2.61
CA ARG A 13 -3.33 -6.20 -2.10
C ARG A 13 -3.39 -5.60 -0.70
N ALA A 14 -4.49 -4.92 -0.35
CA ALA A 14 -4.70 -4.34 0.99
C ALA A 14 -4.47 -5.35 2.14
N LYS A 15 -4.86 -6.62 1.95
CA LYS A 15 -4.60 -7.71 2.92
C LYS A 15 -3.11 -8.02 3.07
N GLN A 16 -2.36 -8.05 1.96
CA GLN A 16 -0.92 -8.30 1.99
C GLN A 16 -0.18 -7.13 2.63
N ILE A 17 -0.61 -5.90 2.36
CA ILE A 17 -0.05 -4.70 2.99
C ILE A 17 -0.33 -4.71 4.50
N ALA A 18 -1.54 -5.08 4.91
CA ALA A 18 -1.87 -5.27 6.34
C ALA A 18 -0.96 -6.30 7.02
N LEU A 19 -0.76 -7.46 6.39
CA LEU A 19 0.13 -8.50 6.92
C LEU A 19 1.60 -8.05 6.95
N ALA A 20 2.08 -7.38 5.90
CA ALA A 20 3.45 -6.86 5.82
C ALA A 20 3.74 -5.81 6.91
N LEU A 21 2.72 -5.04 7.29
CA LEU A 21 2.78 -4.09 8.40
C LEU A 21 2.58 -4.73 9.79
N GLY A 22 2.52 -6.06 9.86
CA GLY A 22 2.34 -6.81 11.12
C GLY A 22 0.91 -6.79 11.66
N ASP A 23 -0.05 -6.37 10.85
CA ASP A 23 -1.46 -6.38 11.21
C ASP A 23 -2.10 -7.75 10.96
N ARG A 24 -3.25 -8.00 11.57
CA ARG A 24 -4.01 -9.24 11.36
C ARG A 24 -4.83 -9.11 10.08
N ALA A 25 -4.88 -10.20 9.31
CA ALA A 25 -5.69 -10.33 8.11
C ALA A 25 -7.20 -10.51 8.39
N VAL A 26 -7.75 -9.74 9.33
CA VAL A 26 -9.18 -9.70 9.66
C VAL A 26 -9.90 -8.63 8.83
N PRO A 27 -11.19 -8.82 8.46
CA PRO A 27 -11.90 -7.94 7.54
C PRO A 27 -11.88 -6.46 7.97
N ALA A 28 -12.04 -6.17 9.26
CA ALA A 28 -11.99 -4.81 9.79
C ALA A 28 -10.63 -4.12 9.53
N ARG A 29 -9.52 -4.85 9.64
CA ARG A 29 -8.17 -4.33 9.39
C ARG A 29 -7.88 -4.19 7.92
N VAL A 30 -8.36 -5.12 7.10
CA VAL A 30 -8.24 -5.05 5.63
C VAL A 30 -9.01 -3.85 5.08
N GLU A 31 -10.24 -3.59 5.53
CA GLU A 31 -11.03 -2.41 5.12
C GLU A 31 -10.42 -1.10 5.65
N GLY A 32 -9.88 -1.11 6.87
CA GLY A 32 -9.11 0.01 7.40
C GLY A 32 -7.86 0.30 6.56
N MET A 33 -7.14 -0.75 6.13
CA MET A 33 -5.99 -0.63 5.24
C MET A 33 -6.39 -0.13 3.85
N ARG A 34 -7.49 -0.64 3.29
CA ARG A 34 -8.03 -0.18 2.01
C ARG A 34 -8.37 1.31 2.04
N SER A 35 -8.98 1.77 3.13
CA SER A 35 -9.30 3.19 3.32
C SER A 35 -8.05 4.06 3.42
N ARG A 36 -6.99 3.58 4.10
CA ARG A 36 -5.69 4.26 4.16
C ARG A 36 -5.01 4.31 2.79
N LEU A 37 -5.04 3.22 2.05
CA LEU A 37 -4.46 3.13 0.70
C LEU A 37 -5.19 4.04 -0.27
N LYS A 38 -6.53 4.13 -0.21
CA LYS A 38 -7.29 5.12 -0.98
C LYS A 38 -6.93 6.57 -0.62
N ARG A 39 -6.69 6.88 0.66
CA ARG A 39 -6.21 8.21 1.06
C ARG A 39 -4.80 8.50 0.55
N LEU A 40 -3.90 7.52 0.59
CA LEU A 40 -2.57 7.65 0.00
C LEU A 40 -2.64 7.85 -1.51
N ALA A 41 -3.56 7.14 -2.17
CA ALA A 41 -3.78 7.30 -3.60
C ALA A 41 -4.36 8.67 -3.97
N ALA A 42 -5.34 9.17 -3.20
CA ALA A 42 -5.86 10.52 -3.37
C ALA A 42 -4.80 11.61 -3.16
N ARG A 43 -3.73 11.32 -2.43
CA ARG A 43 -2.58 12.22 -2.22
C ARG A 43 -1.48 12.05 -3.28
N GLY A 44 -1.64 11.13 -4.23
CA GLY A 44 -0.63 10.83 -5.25
C GLY A 44 0.53 9.95 -4.78
N TRP A 45 0.44 9.32 -3.61
CA TRP A 45 1.50 8.44 -3.07
C TRP A 45 1.32 6.97 -3.47
N ALA A 46 0.12 6.59 -3.90
CA ALA A 46 -0.21 5.23 -4.32
C ALA A 46 -1.15 5.24 -5.53
N VAL A 47 -1.22 4.14 -6.25
CA VAL A 47 -2.16 3.95 -7.35
C VAL A 47 -2.96 2.69 -7.10
N GLU A 48 -4.29 2.79 -7.12
CA GLU A 48 -5.18 1.62 -7.19
C GLU A 48 -5.19 1.16 -8.65
N VAL A 49 -4.51 0.03 -8.93
CA VAL A 49 -4.43 -0.52 -10.30
C VAL A 49 -5.68 -1.32 -10.62
N GLU A 50 -6.18 -2.05 -9.62
CA GLU A 50 -7.40 -2.85 -9.67
C GLU A 50 -8.10 -2.77 -8.30
N PRO A 51 -9.41 -3.08 -8.20
CA PRO A 51 -10.12 -3.00 -6.92
C PRO A 51 -9.46 -3.86 -5.83
N GLY A 52 -8.75 -3.19 -4.92
CA GLY A 52 -8.01 -3.84 -3.83
C GLY A 52 -6.54 -4.16 -4.11
N LEU A 53 -6.01 -3.81 -5.29
CA LEU A 53 -4.59 -3.90 -5.68
C LEU A 53 -3.99 -2.49 -5.74
N PHE A 54 -2.98 -2.25 -4.92
CA PHE A 54 -2.35 -0.93 -4.79
C PHE A 54 -0.86 -1.03 -5.08
N THR A 55 -0.34 -0.11 -5.88
CA THR A 55 1.10 0.06 -6.09
C THR A 55 1.55 1.42 -5.52
N VAL A 56 2.83 1.53 -5.19
CA VAL A 56 3.43 2.80 -4.76
C VAL A 56 3.71 3.67 -5.97
N CYS A 57 3.41 4.97 -5.91
CA CYS A 57 3.88 5.91 -6.91
C CYS A 57 5.40 5.98 -6.81
N LYS A 58 6.11 5.54 -7.85
CA LYS A 58 7.58 5.51 -7.89
C LYS A 58 8.19 6.90 -8.09
N GLU A 59 7.41 7.90 -8.47
CA GLU A 59 7.97 9.25 -8.59
C GLU A 59 8.13 9.85 -7.18
N PRO A 60 9.37 10.08 -6.71
CA PRO A 60 9.57 10.82 -5.48
C PRO A 60 9.05 12.24 -5.73
N VAL A 61 7.95 12.62 -5.08
CA VAL A 61 7.65 14.04 -4.91
C VAL A 61 8.89 14.62 -4.22
N PRO A 62 9.64 15.56 -4.84
CA PRO A 62 10.73 16.22 -4.15
C PRO A 62 10.11 16.90 -2.94
N VAL A 63 10.44 16.42 -1.75
CA VAL A 63 10.19 17.17 -0.53
C VAL A 63 11.13 18.37 -0.59
N ALA A 64 10.63 19.47 -1.15
CA ALA A 64 11.23 20.77 -0.98
C ALA A 64 10.99 21.18 0.48
N ALA A 65 11.96 20.91 1.34
CA ALA A 65 12.34 21.70 2.53
C ALA A 65 13.55 21.06 3.21
#